data_AF-A0A9Q0U7G4-F1
#
_entry.id   AF-A0A9Q0U7G4-F1
#
_cell.length_a   1.000
_cell.length_b   1.000
_cell.length_c   1.000
_cell.angle_alpha   90.00
_cell.angle_beta   90.00
_cell.angle_gamma   90.00
#
_symmetry.space_group_name_H-M   'P 1'
#
loop_
_entity.id
_entity.type
_entity.pdbx_description
1 polymer ?
#
loop_
_entity_poly.entity_id
_entity_poly.type
_entity_poly.pdbx_seq_one_letter_code
_entity_poly.pdbx_strand_id
1 'polypeptide(L)'
;MKKLHFISLTANRLSGNIPGYLGNFTGLTYLSLESNQFSGVVPPELGNLTSLKTLILSSNNLVGTLPEALAQIKDLTDFRVSDNNLNGTVPEFIGRWTQLGKLRITDTPGPEFPLPIVPYKMEFLVLRNINLSGTIPEEAWSVKITLSATFFIMITVYN
;
A
#
# COMPACT_ATOMS: atom_id res chain seq x y z
N MET A 1 -9.91 -3.56 26.83
CA MET A 1 -9.80 -3.33 25.38
C MET A 1 -8.83 -2.18 25.15
N LYS A 2 -7.81 -2.36 24.30
CA LYS A 2 -6.82 -1.31 24.05
C LYS A 2 -7.45 -0.28 23.10
N LYS A 3 -7.59 0.97 23.57
CA LYS A 3 -8.37 2.06 22.94
C LYS A 3 -7.62 2.80 21.81
N LEU A 4 -6.55 2.22 21.28
CA LEU A 4 -5.74 2.91 20.28
C LEU A 4 -6.40 2.79 18.90
N HIS A 5 -6.81 3.94 18.37
CA HIS A 5 -7.39 4.09 17.03
C HIS A 5 -6.40 4.72 16.05
N PHE A 6 -5.42 5.45 16.57
CA PHE A 6 -4.49 6.24 15.77
C PHE A 6 -3.08 6.08 16.31
N ILE A 7 -2.15 5.65 15.46
CA ILE A 7 -0.72 5.61 15.75
C ILE A 7 0.00 6.30 14.59
N SER A 8 0.76 7.36 14.90
CA SER A 8 1.72 7.95 13.99
C SER A 8 3.07 8.04 14.68
N LEU A 9 4.07 7.42 14.08
CA LEU A 9 5.47 7.47 14.50
C LEU A 9 6.34 8.05 13.37
N THR A 10 5.73 8.84 12.48
CA THR A 10 6.38 9.38 11.29
C THR A 10 7.61 10.23 11.62
N ALA A 11 8.63 10.16 10.77
CA ALA A 11 9.83 10.99 10.83
C ALA A 11 10.61 10.87 12.15
N ASN A 12 10.88 9.62 12.55
CA ASN A 12 11.70 9.30 13.71
C ASN A 12 12.94 8.49 13.29
N ARG A 13 13.72 8.06 14.28
CA ARG A 13 14.90 7.21 14.10
C ARG A 13 14.65 5.79 14.62
N LEU A 14 13.41 5.32 14.59
CA LEU A 14 13.06 3.98 15.06
C LEU A 14 13.66 2.95 14.11
N SER A 15 14.25 1.89 14.66
CA SER A 15 14.98 0.87 13.90
C SER A 15 14.58 -0.54 14.34
N GLY A 16 15.08 -1.55 13.64
CA GLY A 16 14.73 -2.95 13.86
C GLY A 16 13.43 -3.34 13.14
N ASN A 17 12.87 -4.49 13.49
CA ASN A 17 11.68 -4.99 12.80
C ASN A 17 10.41 -4.29 13.28
N ILE A 18 9.44 -4.15 12.38
CA ILE A 18 8.08 -3.77 12.79
C ILE A 18 7.55 -4.85 13.74
N PRO A 19 7.10 -4.51 14.97
CA PRO A 19 6.66 -5.53 15.90
C PRO A 19 5.29 -6.11 15.54
N GLY A 20 5.18 -7.44 15.42
CA GLY A 20 3.91 -8.13 15.12
C GLY A 20 2.79 -7.87 16.15
N TYR A 21 3.13 -7.53 17.40
CA TYR A 21 2.13 -7.20 18.42
C TYR A 21 1.29 -5.96 18.07
N LEU A 22 1.71 -5.14 17.09
CA LEU A 22 0.88 -4.06 16.57
C LEU A 22 -0.45 -4.60 16.02
N GLY A 23 -0.49 -5.84 15.52
CA GLY A 23 -1.71 -6.52 15.09
C GLY A 23 -2.75 -6.74 16.19
N ASN A 24 -2.40 -6.58 17.48
CA ASN A 24 -3.33 -6.75 18.59
C ASN A 24 -4.22 -5.50 18.82
N PHE A 25 -3.96 -4.39 18.12
CA PHE A 25 -4.77 -3.18 18.21
C PHE A 25 -5.89 -3.20 17.16
N THR A 26 -6.81 -4.16 17.25
CA THR A 26 -7.84 -4.41 16.23
C THR A 26 -8.81 -3.22 15.97
N GLY A 27 -8.87 -2.25 16.89
CA GLY A 27 -9.60 -0.99 16.70
C GLY A 27 -8.80 0.13 16.01
N LEU A 28 -7.56 -0.14 15.60
CA LEU A 28 -6.71 0.84 14.92
C LEU A 28 -7.28 1.17 13.54
N THR A 29 -7.48 2.45 13.27
CA THR A 29 -7.97 2.98 11.99
C THR A 29 -6.86 3.67 11.19
N TYR A 30 -5.78 4.08 11.85
CA TYR A 30 -4.63 4.73 11.24
C TYR A 30 -3.31 4.24 11.82
N LEU A 31 -2.41 3.78 10.96
CA LEU A 31 -1.04 3.40 11.29
C LEU A 31 -0.06 4.05 10.31
N SER A 32 0.80 4.93 10.81
CA SER A 32 1.93 5.47 10.05
C SER A 32 3.24 5.21 10.76
N LEU A 33 4.15 4.53 10.06
CA LEU A 33 5.55 4.28 10.45
C LEU A 33 6.52 4.97 9.47
N GLU A 34 6.01 5.91 8.68
CA GLU A 34 6.72 6.56 7.59
C GLU A 34 8.04 7.23 8.03
N SER A 35 9.06 7.25 7.16
CA SER A 35 10.32 7.95 7.42
C SER A 35 10.98 7.52 8.73
N ASN A 36 11.29 6.23 8.84
CA ASN A 36 12.03 5.63 9.93
C ASN A 36 13.16 4.75 9.37
N GLN A 37 13.76 3.92 10.22
CA GLN A 37 14.82 2.98 9.89
C GLN A 37 14.36 1.53 10.11
N PHE A 38 13.05 1.26 10.04
CA PHE A 38 12.54 -0.10 10.21
C PHE A 38 13.11 -1.02 9.12
N SER A 39 13.50 -2.22 9.50
CA SER A 39 14.11 -3.25 8.65
C SER A 39 13.33 -4.55 8.72
N GLY A 40 13.77 -5.57 7.97
CA GLY A 40 13.09 -6.87 7.94
C GLY A 40 11.77 -6.83 7.16
N VAL A 41 10.92 -7.83 7.34
CA VAL A 41 9.68 -8.00 6.57
C VAL A 41 8.50 -7.27 7.20
N VAL A 42 7.47 -6.99 6.40
CA VAL A 42 6.17 -6.56 6.92
C VAL A 42 5.52 -7.72 7.69
N PRO A 43 5.16 -7.57 8.98
CA PRO A 43 4.60 -8.68 9.76
C PRO A 43 3.21 -9.07 9.26
N PRO A 44 2.91 -10.37 9.08
CA PRO A 44 1.57 -10.83 8.69
C PRO A 44 0.50 -10.48 9.73
N GLU A 45 0.87 -10.29 11.01
CA GLU A 45 -0.05 -9.89 12.08
C GLU A 45 -0.71 -8.53 11.84
N LEU A 46 -0.13 -7.66 11.01
CA LEU A 46 -0.79 -6.42 10.61
C LEU A 46 -2.11 -6.68 9.86
N GLY A 47 -2.30 -7.86 9.28
CA GLY A 47 -3.58 -8.30 8.70
C GLY A 47 -4.72 -8.38 9.72
N ASN A 48 -4.42 -8.47 11.02
CA ASN A 48 -5.44 -8.48 12.09
C ASN A 48 -6.06 -7.10 12.34
N LEU A 49 -5.51 -6.04 11.75
CA LEU A 49 -6.02 -4.67 11.89
C LEU A 49 -7.23 -4.43 10.96
N THR A 50 -8.31 -5.18 11.19
CA THR A 50 -9.48 -5.20 10.30
C THR A 50 -10.25 -3.88 10.24
N SER A 51 -10.06 -2.98 11.20
CA SER A 51 -10.64 -1.63 11.21
C SER A 51 -9.76 -0.58 10.50
N LEU A 52 -8.60 -0.97 9.98
CA LEU A 52 -7.59 -0.04 9.47
C LEU A 52 -8.03 0.57 8.14
N LYS A 53 -7.95 1.90 8.06
CA LYS A 53 -8.26 2.68 6.86
C LYS A 53 -7.00 3.21 6.19
N THR A 54 -5.96 3.47 6.98
CA THR A 54 -4.70 4.03 6.47
C THR A 54 -3.52 3.26 7.02
N LEU A 55 -2.68 2.76 6.11
CA LEU A 55 -1.42 2.09 6.41
C LEU A 55 -0.30 2.73 5.60
N ILE A 56 0.63 3.40 6.30
CA ILE A 56 1.77 4.08 5.69
C ILE A 56 3.05 3.49 6.28
N LEU A 57 3.81 2.80 5.42
CA LEU A 57 5.09 2.16 5.73
C LEU A 57 6.25 2.74 4.90
N SER A 58 5.99 3.83 4.17
CA SER A 58 6.94 4.41 3.23
C SER A 58 8.25 4.89 3.87
N SER A 59 9.32 4.97 3.08
CA SER A 59 10.62 5.51 3.50
C SER A 59 11.17 4.78 4.74
N ASN A 60 11.40 3.48 4.58
CA ASN A 60 12.03 2.59 5.55
C ASN A 60 13.01 1.64 4.82
N ASN A 61 13.57 0.67 5.53
CA ASN A 61 14.48 -0.36 4.98
C ASN A 61 13.80 -1.74 4.92
N LEU A 62 12.48 -1.80 4.71
CA LEU A 62 11.72 -3.05 4.69
C LEU A 62 12.12 -3.90 3.48
N VAL A 63 12.18 -5.23 3.67
CA VAL A 63 12.54 -6.21 2.66
C VAL A 63 11.47 -7.29 2.53
N GLY A 64 11.61 -8.20 1.57
CA GLY A 64 10.67 -9.31 1.38
C GLY A 64 9.46 -8.93 0.52
N THR A 65 8.45 -9.79 0.54
CA THR A 65 7.16 -9.57 -0.11
C THR A 65 6.13 -9.00 0.88
N LEU A 66 5.07 -8.39 0.35
CA LEU A 66 3.91 -8.04 1.16
C LEU A 66 3.12 -9.31 1.54
N PRO A 67 2.80 -9.54 2.82
CA PRO A 67 2.13 -10.76 3.25
C PRO A 67 0.66 -10.78 2.83
N GLU A 68 0.20 -11.94 2.33
CA GLU A 68 -1.20 -12.20 1.94
C GLU A 68 -2.22 -11.87 3.05
N ALA A 69 -1.80 -11.93 4.31
CA ALA A 69 -2.63 -11.58 5.46
C ALA A 69 -3.17 -10.13 5.40
N LEU A 70 -2.49 -9.21 4.71
CA LEU A 70 -2.99 -7.83 4.53
C LEU A 70 -4.29 -7.78 3.72
N ALA A 71 -4.62 -8.82 2.96
CA ALA A 71 -5.90 -8.95 2.26
C ALA A 71 -7.12 -8.91 3.21
N GLN A 72 -6.93 -9.15 4.51
CA GLN A 72 -8.00 -9.11 5.52
C GLN A 72 -8.43 -7.69 5.88
N ILE A 73 -7.65 -6.66 5.53
CA ILE A 73 -7.94 -5.25 5.83
C ILE A 73 -8.91 -4.69 4.79
N LYS A 74 -10.19 -5.08 4.86
CA LYS A 74 -11.20 -4.83 3.82
C LYS A 74 -11.56 -3.34 3.64
N ASP A 75 -11.38 -2.55 4.69
CA ASP A 75 -11.76 -1.13 4.72
C ASP A 75 -10.60 -0.16 4.42
N LEU A 76 -9.48 -0.68 3.90
CA LEU A 76 -8.29 0.12 3.60
C LEU A 76 -8.58 1.11 2.46
N THR A 77 -8.27 2.38 2.68
CA THR A 77 -8.50 3.48 1.72
C THR A 77 -7.20 4.12 1.23
N ASP A 78 -6.14 4.10 2.04
CA ASP A 78 -4.82 4.63 1.71
C ASP A 78 -3.72 3.65 2.13
N PHE A 79 -3.03 3.08 1.13
CA PHE A 79 -1.91 2.17 1.32
C PHE A 79 -0.66 2.75 0.67
N ARG A 80 0.40 2.90 1.47
CA ARG A 80 1.68 3.41 1.00
C ARG A 80 2.83 2.58 1.57
N VAL A 81 3.68 2.08 0.68
CA VAL A 81 4.86 1.28 1.04
C VAL A 81 6.08 1.63 0.17
N SER A 82 6.03 2.80 -0.47
CA SER A 82 7.11 3.32 -1.32
C SER A 82 8.41 3.56 -0.57
N ASP A 83 9.52 3.66 -1.29
CA ASP A 83 10.86 3.94 -0.77
C ASP A 83 11.27 2.92 0.31
N ASN A 84 11.29 1.64 -0.08
CA ASN A 84 11.73 0.50 0.72
C ASN A 84 12.64 -0.41 -0.13
N ASN A 85 13.05 -1.56 0.39
CA ASN A 85 13.88 -2.55 -0.29
C ASN A 85 13.10 -3.87 -0.52
N LEU A 86 11.81 -3.78 -0.83
CA LEU A 86 10.96 -4.94 -1.06
C LEU A 86 11.47 -5.75 -2.27
N ASN A 87 11.16 -7.04 -2.31
CA ASN A 87 11.56 -7.92 -3.42
C ASN A 87 10.45 -8.93 -3.70
N GLY A 88 9.50 -8.55 -4.55
CA GLY A 88 8.37 -9.38 -4.95
C GLY A 88 7.50 -8.65 -5.96
N THR A 89 6.46 -9.31 -6.46
CA THR A 89 5.47 -8.67 -7.33
C THR A 89 4.43 -7.90 -6.54
N VAL A 90 3.80 -6.92 -7.19
CA VAL A 90 2.60 -6.27 -6.66
C VAL A 90 1.54 -7.36 -6.43
N PRO A 91 1.08 -7.62 -5.19
CA PRO A 91 0.21 -8.76 -4.93
C PRO A 91 -1.19 -8.59 -5.50
N GLU A 92 -1.77 -9.68 -6.04
CA GLU A 92 -3.13 -9.67 -6.60
C GLU A 92 -4.20 -9.34 -5.54
N PHE A 93 -3.93 -9.61 -4.26
CA PHE A 93 -4.88 -9.31 -3.20
C PHE A 93 -5.19 -7.82 -3.05
N ILE A 94 -4.38 -6.91 -3.62
CA ILE A 94 -4.68 -5.48 -3.64
C ILE A 94 -6.02 -5.22 -4.33
N GLY A 95 -6.40 -6.02 -5.33
CA GLY A 95 -7.71 -5.96 -5.98
C GLY A 95 -8.88 -6.27 -5.04
N ARG A 96 -8.64 -6.92 -3.88
CA ARG A 96 -9.67 -7.20 -2.86
C ARG A 96 -9.97 -5.99 -1.97
N TRP A 97 -9.12 -4.96 -1.95
CA TRP A 97 -9.37 -3.71 -1.23
C TRP A 97 -10.30 -2.80 -2.02
N THR A 98 -11.59 -3.16 -2.04
CA THR A 98 -12.63 -2.44 -2.78
C THR A 98 -12.79 -0.96 -2.38
N GLN A 99 -12.29 -0.58 -1.20
CA GLN A 99 -12.34 0.78 -0.67
C GLN A 99 -11.10 1.62 -1.01
N LEU A 100 -10.07 1.02 -1.64
CA LEU A 100 -8.78 1.65 -1.85
C LEU A 100 -8.90 2.83 -2.83
N GLY A 101 -8.58 4.02 -2.32
CA GLY A 101 -8.50 5.26 -3.11
C GLY A 101 -7.07 5.67 -3.44
N LYS A 102 -6.11 5.33 -2.58
CA LYS A 102 -4.72 5.78 -2.71
C LYS A 102 -3.79 4.59 -2.58
N LEU A 103 -3.04 4.32 -3.64
CA LEU A 103 -2.01 3.29 -3.68
C LEU A 103 -0.68 3.90 -4.08
N ARG A 104 0.33 3.75 -3.22
CA ARG A 104 1.72 4.09 -3.53
C ARG A 104 2.63 2.91 -3.21
N ILE A 105 3.29 2.36 -4.23
CA ILE A 105 4.21 1.23 -4.10
C ILE A 105 5.40 1.44 -5.04
N THR A 106 6.60 1.17 -4.53
CA THR A 106 7.86 1.19 -5.30
C THR A 106 8.71 -0.02 -4.92
N ASP A 107 9.71 -0.33 -5.75
CA ASP A 107 10.73 -1.34 -5.46
C ASP A 107 10.17 -2.78 -5.34
N THR A 108 9.09 -3.08 -6.04
CA THR A 108 8.57 -4.45 -6.25
C THR A 108 8.61 -4.74 -7.75
N PRO A 109 9.41 -5.67 -8.30
CA PRO A 109 9.32 -6.02 -9.73
C PRO A 109 7.85 -6.30 -10.11
N GLY A 110 7.28 -5.49 -10.97
CA GLY A 110 5.86 -5.40 -11.22
C GLY A 110 5.33 -6.65 -11.93
N PRO A 111 4.03 -6.95 -11.79
CA PRO A 111 3.37 -7.89 -12.68
C PRO A 111 3.31 -7.32 -14.11
N GLU A 112 2.98 -8.17 -15.09
CA GLU A 112 2.57 -7.69 -16.41
C GLU A 112 1.31 -6.81 -16.23
N PHE A 113 1.34 -5.59 -16.79
CA PHE A 113 0.17 -4.70 -16.73
C PHE A 113 -0.91 -5.22 -17.70
N PRO A 114 -2.21 -5.16 -17.37
CA PRO A 114 -2.84 -4.46 -16.24
C PRO A 114 -2.77 -5.20 -14.90
N LEU A 115 -2.72 -4.43 -13.80
CA LEU A 115 -2.95 -4.99 -12.46
C LEU A 115 -4.32 -5.70 -12.44
N PRO A 116 -4.43 -6.91 -11.87
CA PRO A 116 -5.71 -7.58 -11.71
C PRO A 116 -6.58 -6.75 -10.77
N ILE A 117 -7.46 -5.95 -11.38
CA ILE A 117 -8.50 -5.12 -10.76
C ILE A 117 -7.93 -3.89 -10.04
N VAL A 118 -7.90 -2.76 -10.75
CA VAL A 118 -7.84 -1.43 -10.13
C VAL A 118 -9.18 -1.21 -9.38
N PRO A 119 -9.20 -1.07 -8.04
CA PRO A 119 -10.43 -0.85 -7.29
C PRO A 119 -11.22 0.36 -7.82
N TYR A 120 -12.55 0.23 -7.91
CA TYR A 120 -13.43 1.28 -8.44
C TYR A 120 -13.30 2.64 -7.72
N LYS A 121 -12.74 2.68 -6.51
CA LYS A 121 -12.55 3.92 -5.74
C LYS A 121 -11.17 4.56 -5.92
N MET A 122 -10.31 3.99 -6.75
CA MET A 122 -8.94 4.50 -6.92
C MET A 122 -8.95 5.92 -7.49
N GLU A 123 -8.27 6.82 -6.78
CA GLU A 123 -8.06 8.23 -7.11
C GLU A 123 -6.59 8.52 -7.42
N PHE A 124 -5.68 7.85 -6.68
CA PHE A 124 -4.24 8.04 -6.81
C PHE A 124 -3.55 6.68 -6.93
N LEU A 125 -2.87 6.47 -8.06
CA LEU A 125 -2.01 5.33 -8.31
C LEU A 125 -0.60 5.82 -8.60
N VAL A 126 0.35 5.49 -7.73
CA VAL A 126 1.77 5.78 -7.94
C VAL A 126 2.53 4.46 -7.92
N LEU A 127 3.07 4.11 -9.09
CA LEU A 127 3.95 2.98 -9.33
C LEU A 127 5.30 3.56 -9.79
N ARG A 128 6.36 3.44 -8.98
CA ARG A 128 7.71 3.92 -9.39
C ARG A 128 8.75 2.83 -9.23
N ASN A 129 9.70 2.80 -10.14
CA ASN A 129 10.85 1.88 -10.09
C ASN A 129 10.47 0.40 -9.91
N ILE A 130 9.32 0.00 -10.47
CA ILE A 130 8.79 -1.36 -10.35
C ILE A 130 9.03 -2.20 -11.61
N ASN A 131 9.93 -1.83 -12.53
CA ASN A 131 10.23 -2.61 -13.75
C ASN A 131 8.98 -3.16 -14.50
N LEU A 132 7.93 -2.33 -14.66
CA LEU A 132 6.69 -2.73 -15.32
C LEU A 132 6.96 -3.16 -16.77
N SER A 133 6.39 -4.28 -17.17
CA SER A 133 6.32 -4.74 -18.56
C SER A 133 4.87 -4.84 -19.03
N GLY A 134 4.66 -4.95 -20.34
CA GLY A 134 3.33 -4.98 -20.96
C GLY A 134 2.91 -3.59 -21.48
N THR A 135 1.67 -3.49 -21.93
CA THR A 135 1.07 -2.24 -22.41
C THR A 135 0.12 -1.69 -21.36
N ILE A 136 -0.12 -0.39 -21.39
CA ILE A 136 -1.21 0.24 -20.64
C ILE A 136 -2.51 -0.03 -21.43
N PRO A 137 -3.41 -0.97 -21.08
CA PRO A 137 -4.60 -1.21 -21.87
C PRO A 137 -5.58 -0.05 -21.73
N GLU A 138 -6.17 0.34 -22.86
CA GLU A 138 -7.17 1.40 -22.95
C GLU A 138 -8.36 1.12 -21.99
N GLU A 139 -8.76 -0.15 -21.88
CA GLU A 139 -9.87 -0.63 -21.04
C GLU A 139 -9.64 -0.49 -19.53
N ALA A 140 -8.38 -0.45 -19.06
CA ALA A 140 -8.08 -0.20 -17.64
C ALA A 140 -8.51 1.22 -17.20
N TRP A 141 -8.79 2.10 -18.15
CA TRP A 141 -9.21 3.50 -17.93
C TRP A 141 -10.67 3.76 -18.33
N SER A 142 -11.27 2.88 -19.12
CA SER A 142 -12.61 3.05 -19.71
C SER A 142 -13.76 2.95 -18.71
N VAL A 143 -13.53 2.50 -17.47
CA VAL A 143 -14.60 2.35 -16.46
C VAL A 143 -15.02 3.69 -15.83
N LYS A 144 -14.34 4.82 -16.10
CA LYS A 144 -14.69 6.12 -15.51
C LYS A 144 -14.49 7.36 -16.39
N ILE A 145 -14.74 7.28 -17.70
CA ILE A 145 -15.06 8.49 -18.47
C ILE A 145 -16.55 8.82 -18.24
N THR A 146 -16.90 9.13 -16.98
CA THR A 146 -18.07 9.95 -16.67
C THR A 146 -17.55 11.09 -15.80
N LEU A 147 -17.51 12.25 -16.43
CA LEU A 147 -16.93 13.52 -15.99
C LEU A 147 -17.12 13.80 -14.48
N SER A 148 -16.04 13.70 -13.71
CA SER A 148 -15.85 14.42 -12.45
C SER A 148 -14.42 14.96 -12.44
N ALA A 149 -14.28 16.27 -12.38
CA ALA A 149 -13.08 17.04 -12.71
C ALA A 149 -11.94 16.95 -11.68
N THR A 150 -11.50 15.76 -11.26
CA THR A 150 -10.47 15.64 -10.21
C THR A 150 -9.57 14.41 -10.29
N PHE A 151 -9.40 13.83 -11.48
CA PHE A 151 -8.43 12.74 -11.68
C PHE A 151 -7.10 13.30 -12.18
N PHE A 152 -6.09 13.32 -11.30
CA PHE A 152 -4.69 13.51 -11.68
C PHE A 152 -3.94 12.20 -11.47
N ILE A 153 -3.77 11.42 -12.53
CA ILE A 153 -2.80 10.32 -12.53
C ILE A 153 -1.45 10.94 -12.89
N MET A 154 -0.65 11.27 -11.88
CA MET A 154 0.75 11.67 -12.09
C MET A 154 1.59 10.42 -12.36
N ILE A 155 1.72 10.06 -13.64
CA ILE A 155 2.78 9.17 -14.11
C ILE A 155 4.03 10.04 -14.29
N THR A 156 4.89 10.10 -13.27
CA THR A 156 6.21 10.74 -13.44
C THR A 156 7.16 9.71 -14.04
N VAL A 157 7.39 9.78 -15.35
CA VAL A 157 8.49 9.08 -16.01
C VAL A 157 9.74 9.94 -15.79
N TYR A 158 10.74 9.42 -15.07
CA TYR A 158 12.07 10.03 -15.06
C TYR A 158 12.90 9.33 -16.14
N ASN A 159 13.45 10.11 -17.07
CA ASN A 159 14.41 9.65 -18.08
C ASN A 159 15.77 9.34 -17.46
#